data_AF-A0A3D4X8J7-F1
#
_entry.id   AF-A0A3D4X8J7-F1
#
_cell.length_a   1.000
_cell.length_b   1.000
_cell.length_c   1.000
_cell.angle_alpha   90.00
_cell.angle_beta   90.00
_cell.angle_gamma   90.00
#
_symmetry.space_group_name_H-M   'P 1'
#
loop_
_entity.id
_entity.type
_entity.pdbx_description
1 polymer ?
#
loop_
_entity_poly.entity_id
_entity_poly.type
_entity_poly.pdbx_seq_one_letter_code
_entity_poly.pdbx_strand_id
1 'polypeptide(L)'
;GLGYYNRVRNMQKAARYVAEQYGGRLPTDVKKLRELPGIGEYTAGAIASIAWDTPVPAVDGNVLRIWARLTASYDDILKQSVRRRATEELAAVMPQNGSGDLNQAFMDLGSSLCTPNGQADCGRCPLAFICKAYKKGLAADLPVRKKPAPRRKEEYTVLVIRDGSRVAFRRRPEKGLLAGLYEFPNLQGHISGEDVLAFLEKRGLEPLYIERLEPAKHIFSHIEWRMEGYLVRVAALEEKESGDWVFADTGTAEEEYPLPAAFAAYASYINIRLGSVKARKGEQE
;
A
#
# COMPACT_ATOMS: atom_id res chain seq x y z
N GLY A 1 3.53 -6.50 5.32
CA GLY A 1 4.60 -6.10 4.39
C GLY A 1 4.12 -5.43 3.11
N LEU A 2 3.32 -6.09 2.27
CA LEU A 2 3.07 -5.70 0.87
C LEU A 2 2.20 -4.43 0.63
N GLY A 3 1.63 -3.84 1.68
CA GLY A 3 0.74 -2.67 1.58
C GLY A 3 -0.58 -2.93 0.82
N TYR A 4 -1.49 -1.96 0.84
CA TYR A 4 -2.82 -2.06 0.22
C TYR A 4 -3.59 -3.34 0.60
N TYR A 5 -3.78 -3.57 1.90
CA TYR A 5 -4.35 -4.80 2.49
C TYR A 5 -5.75 -5.17 1.98
N ASN A 6 -6.51 -4.19 1.46
CA ASN A 6 -7.78 -4.48 0.80
C ASN A 6 -7.62 -5.39 -0.44
N ARG A 7 -6.45 -5.42 -1.08
CA ARG A 7 -6.17 -6.33 -2.22
C ARG A 7 -6.30 -7.79 -1.80
N VAL A 8 -5.61 -8.21 -0.72
CA VAL A 8 -5.68 -9.62 -0.28
C VAL A 8 -7.07 -9.99 0.23
N ARG A 9 -7.75 -9.07 0.92
CA ARG A 9 -9.14 -9.28 1.37
C ARG A 9 -10.09 -9.48 0.19
N ASN A 10 -10.00 -8.63 -0.82
CA ASN A 10 -10.83 -8.75 -2.00
C ASN A 10 -10.48 -9.99 -2.82
N MET A 11 -9.19 -10.33 -2.95
CA MET A 11 -8.75 -11.56 -3.60
C MET A 11 -9.32 -12.80 -2.91
N GLN A 12 -9.30 -12.86 -1.58
CA GLN A 12 -9.91 -13.96 -0.82
C GLN A 12 -11.43 -14.01 -1.01
N LYS A 13 -12.12 -12.87 -0.98
CA LYS A 13 -13.56 -12.78 -1.26
C LYS A 13 -13.89 -13.26 -2.67
N ALA A 14 -13.12 -12.85 -3.67
CA ALA A 14 -13.28 -13.28 -5.05
C ALA A 14 -13.04 -14.79 -5.19
N ALA A 15 -12.00 -15.35 -4.56
CA ALA A 15 -11.74 -16.78 -4.59
C ALA A 15 -12.89 -17.61 -3.98
N ARG A 16 -13.44 -17.18 -2.84
CA ARG A 16 -14.63 -17.81 -2.23
C ARG A 16 -15.85 -17.71 -3.13
N TYR A 17 -16.12 -16.54 -3.69
CA TYR A 17 -17.22 -16.34 -4.63
C TYR A 17 -17.09 -17.22 -5.87
N VAL A 18 -15.87 -17.39 -6.41
CA VAL A 18 -15.59 -18.28 -7.53
C VAL A 18 -15.80 -19.76 -7.16
N ALA A 19 -15.39 -20.16 -5.96
CA ALA A 19 -15.65 -21.51 -5.46
C ALA A 19 -17.15 -21.81 -5.35
N GLU A 20 -17.91 -20.87 -4.79
CA GLU A 20 -19.35 -21.03 -4.51
C GLU A 20 -20.22 -20.89 -5.77
N GLN A 21 -19.99 -19.86 -6.60
CA GLN A 21 -20.88 -19.49 -7.70
C GLN A 21 -20.43 -20.04 -9.05
N TYR A 22 -19.13 -20.32 -9.21
CA TYR A 22 -18.55 -20.78 -10.48
C TYR A 22 -17.87 -22.15 -10.37
N GLY A 23 -18.11 -22.90 -9.28
CA GLY A 23 -17.57 -24.25 -9.09
C GLY A 23 -16.04 -24.30 -9.07
N GLY A 24 -15.40 -23.24 -8.56
CA GLY A 24 -13.95 -23.13 -8.48
C GLY A 24 -13.25 -22.74 -9.77
N ARG A 25 -13.99 -22.44 -10.85
CA ARG A 25 -13.43 -22.01 -12.14
C ARG A 25 -13.68 -20.53 -12.36
N LEU A 26 -12.63 -19.76 -12.66
CA LEU A 26 -12.81 -18.35 -13.03
C LEU A 26 -13.66 -18.23 -14.30
N PRO A 27 -14.57 -17.24 -14.39
CA PRO A 27 -15.30 -16.98 -15.62
C PRO A 27 -14.34 -16.48 -16.71
N THR A 28 -14.54 -16.92 -17.96
CA THR A 28 -13.74 -16.48 -19.11
C THR A 28 -14.22 -15.15 -19.69
N ASP A 29 -15.45 -14.74 -19.38
CA ASP A 29 -16.03 -13.48 -19.83
C ASP A 29 -15.46 -12.28 -19.04
N VAL A 30 -14.97 -11.28 -19.76
CA VAL A 30 -14.34 -10.09 -19.18
C VAL A 30 -15.29 -9.29 -18.30
N LYS A 31 -16.59 -9.23 -18.63
CA LYS A 31 -17.57 -8.50 -17.81
C LYS A 31 -17.79 -9.22 -16.49
N LYS A 32 -17.93 -10.54 -16.51
CA LYS A 32 -18.02 -11.36 -15.28
C LYS A 32 -16.78 -11.28 -14.41
N LEU A 33 -15.58 -11.23 -15.01
CA LEU A 33 -14.35 -11.01 -14.26
C LEU A 33 -14.37 -9.68 -13.50
N ARG A 34 -14.85 -8.60 -14.15
CA ARG A 34 -14.94 -7.26 -13.54
C ARG A 34 -15.94 -7.18 -12.37
N GLU A 35 -16.89 -8.10 -12.29
CA GLU A 35 -17.85 -8.17 -11.18
C GLU A 35 -17.22 -8.80 -9.92
N LEU A 36 -16.09 -9.50 -10.06
CA LEU A 36 -15.42 -10.13 -8.92
C LEU A 36 -14.77 -9.08 -7.99
N PRO A 37 -14.86 -9.25 -6.66
CA PRO A 37 -14.25 -8.33 -5.71
C PRO A 37 -12.76 -8.08 -5.97
N GLY A 38 -12.39 -6.81 -6.19
CA GLY A 38 -10.99 -6.41 -6.38
C GLY A 38 -10.44 -6.60 -7.80
N ILE A 39 -11.25 -7.07 -8.75
CA ILE A 39 -10.87 -7.15 -10.16
C ILE A 39 -11.38 -5.90 -10.90
N GLY A 40 -10.46 -4.98 -11.20
CA GLY A 40 -10.74 -3.81 -12.03
C GLY A 40 -10.53 -4.06 -13.52
N GLU A 41 -10.71 -3.02 -14.34
CA GLU A 41 -10.55 -3.10 -15.81
C GLU A 41 -9.21 -3.68 -16.25
N TYR A 42 -8.12 -3.20 -15.65
CA TYR A 42 -6.78 -3.72 -15.91
C TYR A 42 -6.67 -5.22 -15.60
N THR A 43 -7.08 -5.63 -14.39
CA THR A 43 -6.93 -7.01 -13.94
C THR A 43 -7.81 -7.96 -14.76
N ALA A 44 -9.02 -7.55 -15.10
CA ALA A 44 -9.90 -8.33 -15.97
C ALA A 44 -9.30 -8.51 -17.37
N GLY A 45 -8.79 -7.43 -17.98
CA GLY A 45 -8.11 -7.50 -19.28
C GLY A 45 -6.85 -8.37 -19.24
N ALA A 46 -6.03 -8.25 -18.19
CA ALA A 46 -4.83 -9.05 -18.00
C ALA A 46 -5.16 -10.54 -17.85
N ILE A 47 -6.09 -10.91 -16.95
CA ILE A 47 -6.50 -12.31 -16.78
C ILE A 47 -7.07 -12.85 -18.09
N ALA A 48 -7.99 -12.13 -18.72
CA ALA A 48 -8.69 -12.64 -19.90
C ALA A 48 -7.77 -12.83 -21.12
N SER A 49 -6.87 -11.89 -21.35
CA SER A 49 -5.89 -12.00 -22.44
C SER A 49 -4.81 -13.03 -22.14
N ILE A 50 -4.26 -13.09 -20.93
CA ILE A 50 -3.13 -14.01 -20.64
C ILE A 50 -3.61 -15.45 -20.49
N ALA A 51 -4.75 -15.68 -19.82
CA ALA A 51 -5.23 -17.04 -19.55
C ALA A 51 -6.03 -17.63 -20.72
N TRP A 52 -6.73 -16.81 -21.51
CA TRP A 52 -7.65 -17.27 -22.54
C TRP A 52 -7.50 -16.55 -23.88
N ASP A 53 -6.42 -15.79 -24.07
CA ASP A 53 -6.11 -15.05 -25.30
C ASP A 53 -7.25 -14.16 -25.82
N THR A 54 -8.11 -13.70 -24.91
CA THR A 54 -9.23 -12.83 -25.27
C THR A 54 -8.66 -11.50 -25.79
N PRO A 55 -9.14 -10.98 -26.95
CA PRO A 55 -8.59 -9.80 -27.60
C PRO A 55 -9.00 -8.50 -26.91
N VAL A 56 -8.48 -8.30 -25.69
CA VAL A 56 -8.72 -7.14 -24.84
C VAL A 56 -7.41 -6.58 -24.28
N PRO A 57 -7.26 -5.24 -24.23
CA PRO A 57 -6.04 -4.63 -23.72
C PRO A 57 -6.00 -4.64 -22.18
N ALA A 58 -4.80 -4.78 -21.62
CA ALA A 58 -4.54 -4.69 -20.18
C ALA A 58 -3.82 -3.37 -19.84
N VAL A 59 -4.58 -2.28 -19.67
CA VAL A 59 -4.01 -0.92 -19.57
C VAL A 59 -3.62 -0.54 -18.15
N ASP A 60 -2.33 -0.64 -17.83
CA ASP A 60 -1.73 -0.20 -16.57
C ASP A 60 -0.96 1.14 -16.70
N GLY A 61 -0.17 1.52 -15.69
CA GLY A 61 0.65 2.73 -15.74
C GLY A 61 1.83 2.66 -16.73
N ASN A 62 2.29 1.47 -17.09
CA ASN A 62 3.31 1.24 -18.10
C ASN A 62 2.75 1.40 -19.50
N VAL A 63 1.65 0.71 -19.78
CA VAL A 63 0.93 0.79 -21.06
C VAL A 63 0.46 2.21 -21.33
N LEU A 64 -0.09 2.93 -20.34
CA LEU A 64 -0.49 4.34 -20.52
C LEU A 64 0.69 5.25 -20.90
N ARG A 65 1.88 5.00 -20.34
CA ARG A 65 3.09 5.76 -20.69
C ARG A 65 3.54 5.46 -22.12
N ILE A 66 3.54 4.18 -22.50
CA ILE A 66 3.88 3.76 -23.87
C ILE A 66 2.89 4.39 -24.84
N TRP A 67 1.59 4.26 -24.60
CA TRP A 67 0.54 4.86 -25.41
C TRP A 67 0.71 6.38 -25.56
N ALA A 68 0.95 7.09 -24.46
CA ALA A 68 1.16 8.54 -24.51
C ALA A 68 2.39 8.93 -25.36
N ARG A 69 3.48 8.15 -25.29
CA ARG A 69 4.69 8.37 -26.10
C ARG A 69 4.49 8.00 -27.57
N LEU A 70 3.82 6.89 -27.86
CA LEU A 70 3.50 6.47 -29.23
C LEU A 70 2.62 7.51 -29.93
N THR A 71 1.66 8.08 -29.21
CA THR A 71 0.72 9.09 -29.74
C THR A 71 1.23 10.53 -29.63
N ALA A 72 2.31 10.77 -28.88
CA ALA A 72 2.78 12.10 -28.47
C ALA A 72 1.69 12.93 -27.75
N SER A 73 0.92 12.28 -26.87
CA SER A 73 -0.18 12.90 -26.12
C SER A 73 0.32 13.62 -24.87
N TYR A 74 -0.03 14.91 -24.74
CA TYR A 74 0.20 15.75 -23.55
C TYR A 74 -0.97 15.73 -22.56
N ASP A 75 -1.96 14.87 -22.79
CA ASP A 75 -3.07 14.74 -21.86
C ASP A 75 -2.60 14.12 -20.54
N ASP A 76 -3.22 14.56 -19.45
CA ASP A 76 -2.96 14.03 -18.11
C ASP A 76 -3.44 12.57 -18.00
N ILE A 77 -2.51 11.62 -17.97
CA ILE A 77 -2.83 10.18 -17.96
C ILE A 77 -3.53 9.71 -16.68
N LEU A 78 -3.64 10.58 -15.67
CA LEU A 78 -4.43 10.32 -14.46
C LEU A 78 -5.94 10.51 -14.69
N LYS A 79 -6.36 11.18 -15.77
CA LYS A 79 -7.78 11.37 -16.09
C LYS A 79 -8.41 10.08 -16.60
N GLN A 80 -9.58 9.73 -16.07
CA GLN A 80 -10.34 8.57 -16.51
C GLN A 80 -10.69 8.62 -18.00
N SER A 81 -10.98 9.81 -18.55
CA SER A 81 -11.25 9.99 -19.97
C SER A 81 -10.06 9.66 -20.88
N VAL A 82 -8.83 9.95 -20.42
CA VAL A 82 -7.60 9.63 -21.15
C VAL A 82 -7.31 8.15 -21.10
N ARG A 83 -7.49 7.53 -19.93
CA ARG A 83 -7.39 6.07 -19.78
C ARG A 83 -8.40 5.37 -20.69
N ARG A 84 -9.66 5.82 -20.72
CA ARG A 84 -10.70 5.25 -21.59
C ARG A 84 -10.30 5.33 -23.07
N ARG A 85 -9.84 6.50 -23.53
CA ARG A 85 -9.37 6.67 -24.91
C ARG A 85 -8.21 5.74 -25.26
N ALA A 86 -7.21 5.65 -24.37
CA ALA A 86 -6.09 4.74 -24.57
C ALA A 86 -6.55 3.28 -24.66
N THR A 87 -7.48 2.86 -23.81
CA THR A 87 -8.08 1.52 -23.87
C THR A 87 -8.82 1.29 -25.19
N GLU A 88 -9.62 2.25 -25.67
CA GLU A 88 -10.36 2.15 -26.93
C GLU A 88 -9.41 2.05 -28.14
N GLU A 89 -8.38 2.89 -28.19
CA GLU A 89 -7.38 2.86 -29.27
C GLU A 89 -6.55 1.57 -29.27
N LEU A 90 -6.17 1.07 -28.09
CA LEU A 90 -5.45 -0.21 -27.97
C LEU A 90 -6.34 -1.40 -28.32
N ALA A 91 -7.61 -1.39 -27.90
CA ALA A 91 -8.57 -2.43 -28.25
C ALA A 91 -8.75 -2.59 -29.76
N ALA A 92 -8.73 -1.48 -30.51
CA ALA A 92 -8.86 -1.49 -31.97
C ALA A 92 -7.69 -2.16 -32.70
N VAL A 93 -6.55 -2.35 -32.04
CA VAL A 93 -5.34 -2.95 -32.62
C VAL A 93 -4.92 -4.26 -31.93
N MET A 94 -5.73 -4.77 -30.99
CA MET A 94 -5.44 -6.06 -30.36
C MET A 94 -5.54 -7.19 -31.40
N PRO A 95 -4.54 -8.08 -31.49
CA PRO A 95 -4.57 -9.19 -32.41
C PRO A 95 -5.58 -10.24 -31.92
N GLN A 96 -6.22 -10.96 -32.84
CA GLN A 96 -7.16 -12.04 -32.48
C GLN A 96 -6.45 -13.21 -31.78
N ASN A 97 -5.17 -13.42 -32.08
CA ASN A 97 -4.30 -14.41 -31.44
C ASN A 97 -3.04 -13.71 -30.92
N GLY A 98 -2.54 -14.10 -29.75
CA GLY A 98 -1.35 -13.52 -29.11
C GLY A 98 -1.63 -12.20 -28.39
N SER A 99 -2.88 -11.95 -28.02
CA SER A 99 -3.27 -10.80 -27.20
C SER A 99 -2.68 -10.85 -25.80
N GLY A 100 -2.58 -12.05 -25.20
CA GLY A 100 -1.89 -12.26 -23.92
C GLY A 100 -0.42 -11.86 -23.99
N ASP A 101 0.29 -12.37 -25.00
CA ASP A 101 1.71 -12.07 -25.24
C ASP A 101 1.93 -10.59 -25.52
N LEU A 102 1.06 -9.95 -26.31
CA LEU A 102 1.17 -8.50 -26.58
C LEU A 102 1.01 -7.67 -25.30
N ASN A 103 0.04 -8.01 -24.45
CA ASN A 103 -0.16 -7.31 -23.18
C ASN A 103 1.07 -7.48 -22.27
N GLN A 104 1.63 -8.69 -22.17
CA GLN A 104 2.84 -8.95 -21.39
C GLN A 104 4.04 -8.20 -21.99
N ALA A 105 4.19 -8.20 -23.31
CA ALA A 105 5.24 -7.47 -24.01
C ALA A 105 5.18 -5.96 -23.76
N PHE A 106 3.98 -5.36 -23.68
CA PHE A 106 3.86 -3.95 -23.29
C PHE A 106 4.26 -3.70 -21.83
N MET A 107 3.93 -4.61 -20.91
CA MET A 107 4.35 -4.49 -19.51
C MET A 107 5.87 -4.57 -19.39
N ASP A 108 6.49 -5.53 -20.08
CA ASP A 108 7.94 -5.75 -20.10
C ASP A 108 8.66 -4.59 -20.78
N LEU A 109 8.13 -4.10 -21.91
CA LEU A 109 8.66 -2.92 -22.60
C LEU A 109 8.64 -1.71 -21.68
N GLY A 110 7.54 -1.49 -20.96
CA GLY A 110 7.39 -0.35 -20.06
C GLY A 110 8.32 -0.44 -18.85
N SER A 111 8.53 -1.64 -18.31
CA SER A 111 9.40 -1.83 -17.15
C SER A 111 10.89 -1.76 -17.48
N SER A 112 11.30 -2.22 -18.67
CA SER A 112 12.73 -2.41 -19.02
C SER A 112 13.33 -1.36 -19.97
N LEU A 113 12.58 -0.90 -20.99
CA LEU A 113 13.12 0.02 -22.01
C LEU A 113 12.40 1.37 -22.02
N CYS A 114 11.08 1.38 -22.08
CA CYS A 114 10.26 2.58 -22.09
C CYS A 114 9.98 3.04 -20.65
N THR A 115 11.05 3.30 -19.89
CA THR A 115 11.02 3.65 -18.46
C THR A 115 10.62 5.12 -18.21
N PRO A 116 10.17 5.49 -16.99
CA PRO A 116 9.84 6.87 -16.65
C PRO A 116 11.07 7.79 -16.54
N ASN A 117 10.85 9.07 -16.20
CA ASN A 117 11.89 10.05 -15.83
C ASN A 117 12.98 10.29 -16.89
N GLY A 118 12.64 10.22 -18.18
CA GLY A 118 13.60 10.49 -19.26
C GLY A 118 14.68 9.43 -19.48
N GLN A 119 14.61 8.30 -18.78
CA GLN A 119 15.60 7.22 -18.87
C GLN A 119 15.26 6.15 -19.93
N ALA A 120 14.36 6.47 -20.86
CA ALA A 120 13.89 5.51 -21.84
C ALA A 120 15.00 5.18 -22.85
N ASP A 121 15.30 3.89 -23.00
CA ASP A 121 16.23 3.39 -24.02
C ASP A 121 15.50 3.27 -25.37
N CYS A 122 15.28 4.42 -26.01
CA CYS A 122 14.62 4.49 -27.30
C CYS A 122 15.43 3.83 -28.43
N GLY A 123 16.76 3.76 -28.30
CA GLY A 123 17.64 3.14 -29.30
C GLY A 123 17.44 1.63 -29.42
N ARG A 124 17.09 0.97 -28.31
CA ARG A 124 16.77 -0.47 -28.27
C ARG A 124 15.27 -0.77 -28.31
N CYS A 125 14.43 0.25 -28.31
CA CYS A 125 12.98 0.07 -28.26
C CYS A 125 12.45 -0.49 -29.60
N PRO A 126 11.77 -1.65 -29.60
CA PRO A 126 11.24 -2.24 -30.83
C PRO A 126 10.13 -1.38 -31.46
N LEU A 127 9.52 -0.45 -30.72
CA LEU A 127 8.48 0.45 -31.22
C LEU A 127 9.01 1.83 -31.64
N ALA A 128 10.34 2.05 -31.63
CA ALA A 128 10.94 3.34 -31.96
C ALA A 128 10.51 3.85 -33.36
N PHE A 129 10.38 2.95 -34.33
CA PHE A 129 10.04 3.26 -35.72
C PHE A 129 8.63 3.87 -35.89
N ILE A 130 7.70 3.62 -34.96
CA ILE A 130 6.34 4.21 -34.95
C ILE A 130 6.15 5.26 -33.85
N CYS A 131 7.08 5.39 -32.93
CA CYS A 131 6.92 6.27 -31.76
C CYS A 131 7.03 7.75 -32.14
N LYS A 132 5.90 8.47 -32.06
CA LYS A 132 5.86 9.92 -32.36
C LYS A 132 6.69 10.74 -31.39
N ALA A 133 6.71 10.39 -30.10
CA ALA A 133 7.53 11.10 -29.12
C ALA A 133 9.03 10.93 -29.39
N TYR A 134 9.48 9.73 -29.78
CA TYR A 134 10.89 9.51 -30.13
C TYR A 134 11.30 10.34 -31.34
N LYS A 135 10.51 10.30 -32.41
CA LYS A 135 10.76 11.09 -33.65
C LYS A 135 10.81 12.60 -33.40
N LYS A 136 10.13 13.09 -32.36
CA LYS A 136 10.06 14.51 -31.99
C LYS A 136 10.99 14.89 -30.82
N GLY A 137 11.74 13.95 -30.25
CA GLY A 137 12.56 14.19 -29.06
C GLY A 137 11.79 14.42 -27.75
N LEU A 138 10.51 14.04 -27.68
CA LEU A 138 9.59 14.33 -26.57
C LEU A 138 9.45 13.18 -25.55
N ALA A 139 10.24 12.10 -25.68
CA ALA A 139 10.07 10.91 -24.85
C ALA A 139 10.31 11.18 -23.35
N ALA A 140 11.17 12.14 -23.02
CA ALA A 140 11.47 12.54 -21.65
C ALA A 140 10.34 13.35 -21.00
N ASP A 141 9.58 14.12 -21.80
CA ASP A 141 8.50 14.99 -21.32
C ASP A 141 7.18 14.24 -21.10
N LEU A 142 7.09 13.00 -21.60
CA LEU A 142 5.87 12.19 -21.59
C LEU A 142 6.04 10.94 -20.70
N PRO A 143 5.00 10.55 -19.95
CA PRO A 143 3.63 11.08 -20.00
C PRO A 143 3.41 12.26 -19.05
N VAL A 144 2.47 13.14 -19.39
CA VAL A 144 2.05 14.20 -18.48
C VAL A 144 1.26 13.60 -17.31
N ARG A 145 1.67 13.92 -16.09
CA ARG A 145 0.97 13.60 -14.84
C ARG A 145 0.83 14.88 -14.04
N LYS A 146 -0.38 15.41 -13.88
CA LYS A 146 -0.56 16.58 -13.02
C LYS A 146 -0.27 16.19 -11.57
N LYS A 147 0.44 17.08 -10.85
CA LYS A 147 0.78 16.84 -9.45
C LYS A 147 -0.52 16.60 -8.66
N PRO A 148 -0.62 15.48 -7.92
CA PRO A 148 -1.76 15.27 -7.03
C PRO A 148 -1.78 16.36 -5.95
N ALA A 149 -2.96 16.58 -5.37
CA ALA A 149 -3.12 17.46 -4.22
C ALA A 149 -2.13 17.09 -3.11
N PRO A 150 -1.66 18.08 -2.31
CA PRO A 150 -0.79 17.79 -1.18
C PRO A 150 -1.46 16.80 -0.23
N ARG A 151 -0.67 15.88 0.33
CA ARG A 151 -1.15 14.88 1.28
C ARG A 151 -1.72 15.57 2.52
N ARG A 152 -2.85 15.06 3.03
CA ARG A 152 -3.35 15.47 4.34
C ARG A 152 -2.35 15.04 5.40
N LYS A 153 -1.94 15.98 6.25
CA LYS A 153 -1.08 15.69 7.40
C LYS A 153 -1.95 15.34 8.59
N GLU A 154 -1.63 14.25 9.26
CA GLU A 154 -2.27 13.83 10.50
C GLU A 154 -1.18 13.60 11.54
N GLU A 155 -1.43 14.11 12.74
CA GLU A 155 -0.52 14.00 13.87
C GLU A 155 -1.09 12.97 14.85
N TYR A 156 -0.19 12.16 15.41
CA TYR A 156 -0.54 11.11 16.35
C TYR A 156 0.51 10.99 17.45
N THR A 157 0.05 10.61 18.64
CA THR A 157 0.90 10.19 19.75
C THR A 157 0.70 8.69 19.94
N VAL A 158 1.75 7.91 19.68
CA VAL A 158 1.77 6.45 19.76
C VAL A 158 2.22 6.00 21.13
N LEU A 159 1.50 5.05 21.75
CA LEU A 159 1.78 4.56 23.08
C LEU A 159 2.26 3.11 23.01
N VAL A 160 3.54 2.89 23.29
CA VAL A 160 4.09 1.55 23.51
C VAL A 160 3.93 1.25 25.00
N ILE A 161 2.81 0.63 25.37
CA ILE A 161 2.46 0.36 26.77
C ILE A 161 2.92 -1.05 27.13
N ARG A 162 3.70 -1.17 28.20
CA ARG A 162 4.28 -2.42 28.67
C ARG A 162 3.83 -2.78 30.08
N ASP A 163 3.44 -4.03 30.23
CA ASP A 163 3.24 -4.71 31.50
C ASP A 163 4.13 -5.97 31.52
N GLY A 164 5.30 -5.88 32.16
CA GLY A 164 6.31 -6.94 32.12
C GLY A 164 6.77 -7.28 30.70
N SER A 165 6.53 -8.53 30.28
CA SER A 165 6.78 -9.02 28.91
C SER A 165 5.60 -8.81 27.96
N ARG A 166 4.49 -8.21 28.42
CA ARG A 166 3.31 -7.96 27.59
C ARG A 166 3.31 -6.54 27.05
N VAL A 167 2.75 -6.38 25.85
CA VAL A 167 2.58 -5.11 25.16
C VAL A 167 1.12 -4.92 24.78
N ALA A 168 0.61 -3.71 24.95
CA ALA A 168 -0.76 -3.38 24.56
C ALA A 168 -0.90 -3.16 23.05
N PHE A 169 -1.90 -3.79 22.47
CA PHE A 169 -2.33 -3.62 21.09
C PHE A 169 -3.82 -3.30 21.03
N ARG A 170 -4.22 -2.58 19.98
CA ARG A 170 -5.63 -2.36 19.64
C ARG A 170 -5.88 -2.80 18.21
N ARG A 171 -7.05 -3.40 17.96
CA ARG A 171 -7.51 -3.69 16.60
C ARG A 171 -8.21 -2.47 16.01
N ARG A 172 -7.79 -2.02 14.83
CA ARG A 172 -8.44 -0.91 14.12
C ARG A 172 -9.85 -1.32 13.63
N PRO A 173 -10.78 -0.36 13.48
CA PRO A 173 -12.10 -0.63 12.92
C PRO A 173 -12.06 -1.35 11.58
N GLU A 174 -13.11 -2.09 11.24
CA GLU A 174 -13.21 -2.85 9.97
C GLU A 174 -13.33 -1.97 8.71
N LYS A 175 -13.41 -0.65 8.87
CA LYS A 175 -13.49 0.33 7.78
C LYS A 175 -12.42 1.41 7.95
N GLY A 176 -11.96 1.95 6.83
CA GLY A 176 -11.00 3.06 6.80
C GLY A 176 -9.54 2.62 6.61
N LEU A 177 -8.62 3.53 6.93
CA LEU A 177 -7.18 3.33 6.75
C LEU A 177 -6.68 2.21 7.69
N LEU A 178 -5.93 1.25 7.12
CA LEU A 178 -5.40 0.08 7.83
C LEU A 178 -6.49 -0.72 8.57
N ALA A 179 -7.71 -0.74 8.00
CA ALA A 179 -8.88 -1.37 8.61
C ALA A 179 -8.58 -2.79 9.10
N GLY A 180 -9.06 -3.17 10.28
CA GLY A 180 -8.94 -4.52 10.85
C GLY A 180 -7.51 -5.02 11.12
N LEU A 181 -6.48 -4.17 10.97
CA LEU A 181 -5.12 -4.49 11.41
C LEU A 181 -4.93 -4.07 12.87
N TYR A 182 -3.93 -4.66 13.52
CA TYR A 182 -3.51 -4.24 14.84
C TYR A 182 -2.61 -3.00 14.77
N GLU A 183 -2.63 -2.24 15.85
CA GLU A 183 -1.78 -1.07 16.06
C GLU A 183 -1.43 -0.94 17.54
N PHE A 184 -0.40 -0.16 17.83
CA PHE A 184 -0.25 0.38 19.17
C PHE A 184 -1.40 1.34 19.48
N PRO A 185 -1.91 1.38 20.72
CA PRO A 185 -2.78 2.45 21.17
C PRO A 185 -2.20 3.80 20.80
N ASN A 186 -3.04 4.68 20.24
CA ASN A 186 -2.60 6.00 19.81
C ASN A 186 -3.72 7.03 19.98
N LEU A 187 -3.29 8.27 20.18
CA LEU A 187 -4.11 9.46 20.34
C LEU A 187 -3.90 10.39 19.15
N GLN A 188 -4.95 11.10 18.74
CA GLN A 188 -4.85 12.10 17.69
C GLN A 188 -4.18 13.37 18.23
N GLY A 189 -3.23 13.91 17.47
CA GLY A 189 -2.40 15.07 17.85
C GLY A 189 -1.09 14.67 18.54
N HIS A 190 -0.23 15.66 18.76
CA HIS A 190 0.94 15.54 19.64
C HIS A 190 0.54 15.90 21.05
N ILE A 191 0.54 14.89 21.92
CA ILE A 191 0.05 14.97 23.29
C ILE A 191 1.26 14.99 24.23
N SER A 192 1.20 15.82 25.27
CA SER A 192 2.26 15.92 26.27
C SER A 192 2.38 14.62 27.09
N GLY A 193 3.55 14.37 27.68
CA GLY A 193 3.74 13.22 28.55
C GLY A 193 2.79 13.23 29.76
N GLU A 194 2.52 14.42 30.33
CA GLU A 194 1.59 14.61 31.45
C GLU A 194 0.15 14.23 31.07
N ASP A 195 -0.31 14.68 29.89
CA ASP A 195 -1.64 14.33 29.39
C ASP A 195 -1.76 12.85 29.03
N VAL A 196 -0.68 12.23 28.55
CA VAL A 196 -0.61 10.77 28.32
C VAL A 196 -0.76 10.02 29.64
N LEU A 197 -0.06 10.42 30.70
CA LEU A 197 -0.19 9.81 32.02
C LEU A 197 -1.63 9.92 32.55
N ALA A 198 -2.21 11.12 32.51
CA ALA A 198 -3.59 11.37 32.94
C ALA A 198 -4.61 10.58 32.09
N PHE A 199 -4.36 10.38 30.79
CA PHE A 199 -5.19 9.53 29.94
C PHE A 199 -5.14 8.05 30.35
N LEU A 200 -3.96 7.54 30.70
CA LEU A 200 -3.79 6.15 31.12
C LEU A 200 -4.42 5.87 32.49
N GLU A 201 -4.24 6.79 33.44
CA GLU A 201 -4.89 6.72 34.77
C GLU A 201 -6.42 6.68 34.65
N LYS A 202 -7.00 7.50 33.77
CA LYS A 202 -8.46 7.48 33.49
C LYS A 202 -8.95 6.18 32.87
N ARG A 203 -8.06 5.38 32.28
CA ARG A 203 -8.37 4.02 31.77
C ARG A 203 -8.11 2.93 32.81
N GLY A 204 -7.76 3.27 34.06
CA GLY A 204 -7.49 2.32 35.13
C GLY A 204 -6.06 1.75 35.11
N LEU A 205 -5.15 2.29 34.29
CA LEU A 205 -3.75 1.89 34.30
C LEU A 205 -2.98 2.73 35.31
N GLU A 206 -1.97 2.14 35.96
CA GLU A 206 -1.06 2.83 36.88
C GLU A 206 0.32 2.96 36.22
N PRO A 207 0.66 4.10 35.59
CA PRO A 207 1.96 4.29 34.96
C PRO A 207 3.08 4.40 36.00
N LEU A 208 4.12 3.57 35.86
CA LEU A 208 5.32 3.57 36.71
C LEU A 208 6.49 4.32 36.07
N TYR A 209 6.50 4.43 34.75
CA TYR A 209 7.58 5.05 33.99
C TYR A 209 7.09 5.50 32.62
N ILE A 210 7.55 6.67 32.16
CA ILE A 210 7.30 7.18 30.82
C ILE A 210 8.60 7.69 30.20
N GLU A 211 8.84 7.33 28.95
CA GLU A 211 9.98 7.78 28.15
C GLU A 211 9.49 8.25 26.78
N ARG A 212 9.93 9.44 26.36
CA ARG A 212 9.63 9.93 25.01
C ARG A 212 10.47 9.17 23.98
N LEU A 213 9.82 8.69 22.94
CA LEU A 213 10.44 7.98 21.83
C LEU A 213 10.75 8.94 20.67
N GLU A 214 11.62 8.50 19.78
CA GLU A 214 11.95 9.25 18.57
C GLU A 214 10.70 9.47 17.70
N PRO A 215 10.53 10.67 17.11
CA PRO A 215 9.43 10.93 16.21
C PRO A 215 9.59 10.10 14.94
N ALA A 216 8.45 9.66 14.39
CA ALA A 216 8.41 8.86 13.18
C ALA A 216 7.45 9.47 12.17
N LYS A 217 7.78 9.32 10.89
CA LYS A 217 6.92 9.73 9.79
C LYS A 217 6.57 8.52 8.93
N HIS A 218 5.29 8.40 8.57
CA HIS A 218 4.85 7.41 7.60
C HIS A 218 4.05 8.05 6.47
N ILE A 219 4.36 7.67 5.24
CA ILE A 219 3.74 8.23 4.04
C ILE A 219 2.82 7.20 3.40
N PHE A 220 1.53 7.53 3.35
CA PHE A 220 0.56 6.85 2.50
C PHE A 220 0.38 7.62 1.18
N SER A 221 -0.41 7.05 0.28
CA SER A 221 -0.70 7.68 -1.02
C SER A 221 -1.35 9.06 -0.88
N HIS A 222 -2.24 9.25 0.10
CA HIS A 222 -3.06 10.47 0.27
C HIS A 222 -2.87 11.16 1.63
N ILE A 223 -2.18 10.49 2.56
CA ILE A 223 -2.05 10.90 3.97
C ILE A 223 -0.58 10.81 4.37
N GLU A 224 -0.13 11.73 5.20
CA GLU A 224 1.15 11.70 5.89
C GLU A 224 0.90 11.66 7.39
N TRP A 225 1.33 10.58 8.06
CA TRP A 225 1.33 10.50 9.51
C TRP A 225 2.62 11.07 10.08
N ARG A 226 2.48 11.94 11.07
CA ARG A 226 3.56 12.51 11.88
C ARG A 226 3.35 12.07 13.31
N MET A 227 4.13 11.08 13.71
CA MET A 227 3.97 10.42 14.98
C MET A 227 5.05 10.88 15.96
N GLU A 228 4.63 11.15 17.18
CA GLU A 228 5.49 11.09 18.35
C GLU A 228 5.14 9.85 19.15
N GLY A 229 6.04 9.37 20.00
CA GLY A 229 5.79 8.16 20.77
C GLY A 229 6.17 8.28 22.23
N TYR A 230 5.53 7.48 23.07
CA TYR A 230 5.95 7.24 24.44
C TYR A 230 6.03 5.74 24.71
N LEU A 231 7.11 5.31 25.37
CA LEU A 231 7.18 4.03 26.05
C LEU A 231 6.66 4.25 27.46
N VAL A 232 5.60 3.53 27.83
CA VAL A 232 5.01 3.60 29.16
C VAL A 232 5.05 2.23 29.81
N ARG A 233 5.60 2.16 31.02
CA ARG A 233 5.50 0.95 31.85
C ARG A 233 4.36 1.15 32.84
N VAL A 234 3.49 0.17 32.95
CA VAL A 234 2.37 0.18 33.89
C VAL A 234 2.55 -0.93 34.94
N ALA A 235 1.91 -0.79 36.10
CA ALA A 235 1.76 -1.90 37.03
C ALA A 235 0.91 -3.01 36.39
N ALA A 236 1.16 -4.25 36.80
CA ALA A 236 0.42 -5.40 36.28
C ALA A 236 -1.06 -5.29 36.65
N LEU A 237 -1.91 -5.09 35.64
CA LEU A 237 -3.35 -5.14 35.84
C LEU A 237 -3.86 -6.58 35.67
N GLU A 238 -4.85 -6.94 36.48
CA GLU A 238 -5.74 -8.05 36.14
C GLU A 238 -6.44 -7.73 34.81
N GLU A 239 -6.52 -8.69 33.89
CA GLU A 239 -6.93 -8.55 32.47
C GLU A 239 -8.32 -7.90 32.23
N LYS A 240 -9.06 -7.56 33.29
CA LYS A 240 -10.47 -7.17 33.22
C LYS A 240 -10.75 -5.70 32.90
N GLU A 241 -9.75 -4.81 32.91
CA GLU A 241 -10.03 -3.35 32.84
C GLU A 241 -9.48 -2.60 31.61
N SER A 242 -8.78 -3.24 30.68
CA SER A 242 -8.14 -2.53 29.55
C SER A 242 -9.06 -2.20 28.35
N GLY A 243 -10.36 -2.48 28.45
CA GLY A 243 -11.35 -2.12 27.43
C GLY A 243 -11.10 -2.76 26.06
N ASP A 244 -10.75 -1.94 25.06
CA ASP A 244 -10.49 -2.35 23.67
C ASP A 244 -9.04 -2.77 23.40
N TRP A 245 -8.19 -2.82 24.43
CA TRP A 245 -6.78 -3.18 24.32
C TRP A 245 -6.51 -4.62 24.75
N VAL A 246 -5.67 -5.28 23.98
CA VAL A 246 -5.19 -6.64 24.23
C VAL A 246 -3.72 -6.56 24.62
N PHE A 247 -3.38 -7.11 25.78
CA PHE A 247 -1.99 -7.25 26.23
C PHE A 247 -1.47 -8.62 25.80
N ALA A 248 -0.50 -8.63 24.88
CA ALA A 248 0.08 -9.86 24.34
C ALA A 248 1.57 -9.95 24.66
N ASP A 249 2.08 -11.16 24.86
CA ASP A 249 3.51 -11.35 25.10
C ASP A 249 4.33 -10.95 23.88
N THR A 250 5.46 -10.26 24.11
CA THR A 250 6.40 -9.86 23.04
C THR A 250 6.83 -11.00 22.12
N GLY A 251 6.94 -12.24 22.64
CA GLY A 251 7.36 -13.40 21.88
C GLY A 251 6.31 -13.93 20.90
N THR A 252 5.02 -13.72 21.15
CA THR A 252 3.92 -14.14 20.26
C THR A 252 3.33 -12.98 19.45
N ALA A 253 3.66 -11.74 19.84
CA ALA A 253 3.12 -10.52 19.25
C ALA A 253 3.33 -10.41 17.73
N GLU A 254 4.51 -10.79 17.22
CA GLU A 254 4.83 -10.65 15.80
C GLU A 254 3.99 -11.59 14.90
N GLU A 255 3.59 -12.75 15.42
CA GLU A 255 2.82 -13.75 14.66
C GLU A 255 1.31 -13.51 14.77
N GLU A 256 0.81 -13.19 15.97
CA GLU A 256 -0.63 -13.06 16.23
C GLU A 256 -1.17 -11.63 15.99
N TYR A 257 -0.32 -10.61 16.13
CA TYR A 257 -0.72 -9.20 16.10
C TYR A 257 0.07 -8.41 15.04
N PRO A 258 -0.13 -8.71 13.74
CA PRO A 258 0.66 -8.12 12.67
C PRO A 258 0.48 -6.60 12.61
N LEU A 259 1.56 -5.89 12.93
CA LEU A 259 1.64 -4.44 12.83
C LEU A 259 1.90 -4.00 11.38
N PRO A 260 1.20 -2.99 10.87
CA PRO A 260 1.54 -2.39 9.59
C PRO A 260 2.87 -1.64 9.68
N ALA A 261 3.57 -1.53 8.55
CA ALA A 261 4.83 -0.80 8.43
C ALA A 261 4.78 0.67 8.92
N ALA A 262 3.57 1.23 9.07
CA ALA A 262 3.35 2.53 9.70
C ALA A 262 3.92 2.61 11.13
N PHE A 263 3.91 1.51 11.87
CA PHE A 263 4.40 1.46 13.25
C PHE A 263 5.78 0.80 13.37
N ALA A 264 6.50 0.55 12.27
CA ALA A 264 7.77 -0.16 12.29
C ALA A 264 8.83 0.53 13.18
N ALA A 265 8.85 1.86 13.22
CA ALA A 265 9.73 2.62 14.10
C ALA A 265 9.50 2.27 15.59
N TYR A 266 8.23 2.15 15.99
CA TYR A 266 7.83 1.84 17.35
C TYR A 266 7.88 0.34 17.68
N ALA A 267 7.71 -0.53 16.68
CA ALA A 267 7.84 -1.98 16.84
C ALA A 267 9.21 -2.39 17.38
N SER A 268 10.28 -1.64 17.05
CA SER A 268 11.62 -1.90 17.59
C SER A 268 11.73 -1.76 19.11
N TYR A 269 10.81 -1.03 19.75
CA TYR A 269 10.77 -0.83 21.20
C TYR A 269 10.04 -1.96 21.95
N ILE A 270 9.34 -2.86 21.22
CA ILE A 270 8.71 -4.06 21.78
C ILE A 270 9.77 -4.99 22.39
N ASN A 271 10.86 -5.25 21.63
CA ASN A 271 11.87 -6.25 21.97
C ASN A 271 13.05 -5.73 22.82
N ILE A 272 12.99 -4.49 23.31
CA ILE A 272 14.07 -3.95 24.15
C ILE A 272 14.03 -4.63 25.53
N ARG A 273 15.05 -5.45 25.83
CA ARG A 273 15.37 -5.89 27.20
C ARG A 273 15.98 -4.70 27.95
N LEU A 274 15.40 -4.32 29.08
CA LEU A 274 15.80 -3.13 29.83
C LEU A 274 17.22 -3.30 30.41
N GLY A 275 18.13 -2.44 29.95
CA GLY A 275 19.56 -2.38 30.29
C GLY A 275 20.43 -1.77 29.17
N SER A 276 19.95 -1.78 27.92
CA SER A 276 20.75 -1.45 26.73
C SER A 276 20.28 -0.21 25.94
N VAL A 277 19.45 0.67 26.52
CA VAL A 277 19.00 1.93 25.86
C VAL A 277 20.19 2.81 25.43
N LYS A 278 21.39 2.61 25.99
CA LYS A 278 22.63 3.30 25.58
C LYS A 278 23.37 2.74 24.36
N ALA A 279 22.99 1.61 23.77
CA ALA A 279 23.82 0.91 22.77
C ALA A 279 23.41 1.11 21.30
N ARG A 280 22.74 2.21 20.93
CA ARG A 280 22.51 2.58 19.51
C ARG A 280 23.06 3.96 19.15
N LYS A 281 24.17 4.36 19.76
CA LYS A 281 25.08 5.36 19.17
C LYS A 281 26.39 4.66 18.83
N GLY A 282 26.60 4.44 17.54
CA GLY A 282 27.86 3.92 16.98
C GLY A 282 27.61 2.79 15.99
N GLU A 283 28.19 2.93 14.80
CA GLU A 283 28.42 1.90 13.78
C GLU A 283 27.29 1.65 12.77
N GLN A 284 27.17 2.56 11.81
CA GLN A 284 27.32 2.20 10.39
C GLN A 284 28.25 3.23 9.76
N GLU A 285 29.54 2.86 9.64
CA GLU A 285 30.38 3.29 8.52
C GLU A 285 29.87 2.65 7.22
#